data_AF-A0A8S2F4U6-F1
#
_entry.id   AF-A0A8S2F4U6-F1
#
_cell.length_a   1.000
_cell.length_b   1.000
_cell.length_c   1.000
_cell.angle_alpha   90.00
_cell.angle_beta   90.00
_cell.angle_gamma   90.00
#
_symmetry.space_group_name_H-M   'P 1'
#
loop_
_entity.id
_entity.type
_entity.pdbx_description
1 polymer ?
#
loop_
_entity_poly.entity_id
_entity_poly.type
_entity_poly.pdbx_seq_one_letter_code
_entity_poly.pdbx_strand_id
1 'polypeptide(L)'
;MSTPRHERDIDALASAHLGIRHVVTLTEEGPLPEEWFVNKTVSHTHLPMDNYRAPTIEQVDLFLRLMNDSSKTPLLIHCGGGKGRAGTMIACYLAVYGFQSPSAQEWSQPVMSADEAIVKLRHLRPGSVETEEQERFIHTFVSAVWKRRSAVPPLPVEPEGIPLEIEGQLDGNIDLIMLCGLPGSGKSYVAQMLTVRDNQWTVVSQDEARSRDTCERQLSRPGKYSKSILDRCNPDRQDRKQWLALAHWARKPICVYFDYNSELCVSRAQQRAAHPTLMPGQRVRTAVSAMAEQMERPTLEEGFVAVCTVRSFDAVTELIRRLTPLGIQKFLRTGHLINLGAATSDDFLVPLGDSTHSPYVVITEKVDGANMGFSLSADRQLLVQNRSHYITSTTHAQFRPLHVWIEVHRESLYSILDRDPSFPERFILYGEWLVATHSIPYTRLPNQFLAFDLFDRRMQSWADRDALERLLEGTNISLVPVIYRGPRPTENVLKEMVQHPSQFYNGPIEGIYVKEEQGGQVVNRGKIVRSDFTAGITEHWDKGPLRKNGFLLTNDEVE
;
A
#
# COMPACT_ATOMS: atom_id res chain seq x y z
N MET A 1 -16.19 23.20 -17.12
CA MET A 1 -15.16 22.13 -17.12
C MET A 1 -15.54 21.11 -16.08
N SER A 2 -15.35 19.82 -16.35
CA SER A 2 -15.69 18.72 -15.43
C SER A 2 -14.51 18.21 -14.59
N THR A 3 -13.30 18.70 -14.84
CA THR A 3 -12.08 18.26 -14.15
C THR A 3 -11.95 18.87 -12.75
N PRO A 4 -11.68 18.06 -11.71
CA PRO A 4 -11.20 18.56 -10.42
C PRO A 4 -9.96 19.44 -10.60
N ARG A 5 -9.88 20.55 -9.87
CA ARG A 5 -8.80 21.55 -10.02
C ARG A 5 -7.91 21.67 -8.81
N HIS A 6 -8.38 21.25 -7.63
CA HIS A 6 -7.61 21.28 -6.39
C HIS A 6 -7.89 20.05 -5.53
N GLU A 7 -7.00 19.76 -4.59
CA GLU A 7 -7.14 18.67 -3.62
C GLU A 7 -8.49 18.70 -2.87
N ARG A 8 -8.98 19.90 -2.51
CA ARG A 8 -10.27 20.08 -1.83
C ARG A 8 -11.47 19.56 -2.64
N ASP A 9 -11.37 19.54 -3.97
CA ASP A 9 -12.42 18.96 -4.81
C ASP A 9 -12.48 17.44 -4.60
N ILE A 10 -11.32 16.80 -4.42
CA ILE A 10 -11.23 15.37 -4.11
C ILE A 10 -11.77 15.08 -2.71
N ASP A 11 -11.47 15.93 -1.72
CA ASP A 11 -12.00 15.80 -0.36
C ASP A 11 -13.53 15.91 -0.34
N ALA A 12 -14.09 16.86 -1.11
CA ALA A 12 -15.53 17.02 -1.24
C ALA A 12 -16.18 15.80 -1.91
N LEU A 13 -15.58 15.29 -2.99
CA LEU A 13 -16.04 14.07 -3.67
C LEU A 13 -16.02 12.85 -2.75
N ALA A 14 -14.97 12.69 -1.95
CA ALA A 14 -14.81 11.58 -1.02
C ALA A 14 -15.62 11.73 0.28
N SER A 15 -16.18 12.91 0.54
CA SER A 15 -16.96 13.18 1.76
C SER A 15 -18.15 12.23 1.91
N ALA A 16 -18.62 12.04 3.14
CA ALA A 16 -19.80 11.22 3.43
C ALA A 16 -21.08 11.67 2.68
N HIS A 17 -21.11 12.89 2.14
CA HIS A 17 -22.24 13.40 1.38
C HIS A 17 -22.27 12.93 -0.08
N LEU A 18 -21.11 12.88 -0.74
CA LEU A 18 -21.01 12.45 -2.15
C LEU A 18 -20.57 10.99 -2.29
N GLY A 19 -19.71 10.52 -1.38
CA GLY A 19 -19.31 9.13 -1.27
C GLY A 19 -18.56 8.57 -2.49
N ILE A 20 -17.94 9.44 -3.31
CA ILE A 20 -17.16 8.99 -4.47
C ILE A 20 -15.93 8.23 -3.99
N ARG A 21 -15.78 6.99 -4.46
CA ARG A 21 -14.67 6.10 -4.08
C ARG A 21 -13.58 6.02 -5.13
N HIS A 22 -13.87 6.44 -6.37
CA HIS A 22 -12.89 6.41 -7.44
C HIS A 22 -13.08 7.53 -8.48
N VAL A 23 -11.98 8.07 -9.00
CA VAL A 23 -11.97 9.10 -10.05
C VAL A 23 -11.26 8.58 -11.31
N VAL A 24 -11.94 8.61 -12.46
CA VAL A 24 -11.38 8.25 -13.77
C VAL A 24 -11.12 9.51 -14.59
N THR A 25 -9.84 9.73 -14.90
CA THR A 25 -9.33 10.88 -15.64
C THR A 25 -9.09 10.49 -17.09
N LEU A 26 -9.81 11.08 -18.05
CA LEU A 26 -9.66 10.77 -19.49
C LEU A 26 -8.81 11.77 -20.28
N THR A 27 -8.30 12.81 -19.61
CA THR A 27 -7.50 13.86 -20.23
C THR A 27 -6.15 13.34 -20.72
N GLU A 28 -5.71 13.72 -21.92
CA GLU A 28 -4.37 13.36 -22.42
C GLU A 28 -3.29 14.18 -21.71
N GLU A 29 -3.67 15.39 -21.31
CA GLU A 29 -2.81 16.43 -20.72
C GLU A 29 -2.09 15.99 -19.44
N GLY A 30 -2.58 14.94 -18.77
CA GLY A 30 -1.96 14.31 -17.62
C GLY A 30 -2.98 13.73 -16.63
N PRO A 31 -2.52 12.88 -15.69
CA PRO A 31 -3.31 12.46 -14.55
C PRO A 31 -3.56 13.63 -13.58
N LEU A 32 -4.50 13.46 -12.65
CA LEU A 32 -4.58 14.33 -11.48
C LEU A 32 -3.35 14.07 -10.57
N PRO A 33 -2.91 15.06 -9.78
CA PRO A 33 -1.76 14.89 -8.91
C PRO A 33 -1.96 13.76 -7.88
N GLU A 34 -0.99 12.85 -7.78
CA GLU A 34 -1.05 11.66 -6.92
C GLU A 34 -1.20 12.03 -5.44
N GLU A 35 -0.56 13.12 -5.02
CA GLU A 35 -0.63 13.64 -3.65
C GLU A 35 -2.06 13.95 -3.19
N TRP A 36 -2.99 14.24 -4.11
CA TRP A 36 -4.38 14.52 -3.76
C TRP A 36 -5.15 13.30 -3.26
N PHE A 37 -4.61 12.09 -3.45
CA PHE A 37 -5.24 10.82 -3.09
C PHE A 37 -4.51 10.09 -1.94
N VAL A 38 -3.38 10.62 -1.46
CA VAL A 38 -2.61 10.02 -0.36
C VAL A 38 -3.39 10.10 0.95
N ASN A 39 -3.41 9.00 1.72
CA ASN A 39 -4.12 8.89 3.00
C ASN A 39 -5.63 9.19 2.94
N LYS A 40 -6.26 8.90 1.78
CA LYS A 40 -7.70 9.03 1.55
C LYS A 40 -8.32 7.69 1.13
N THR A 41 -9.63 7.59 1.26
CA THR A 41 -10.42 6.42 0.85
C THR A 41 -10.73 6.42 -0.65
N VAL A 42 -10.63 7.58 -1.30
CA VAL A 42 -10.81 7.74 -2.75
C VAL A 42 -9.51 7.44 -3.49
N SER A 43 -9.63 6.70 -4.59
CA SER A 43 -8.52 6.37 -5.49
C SER A 43 -8.74 6.96 -6.89
N HIS A 44 -7.75 6.89 -7.78
CA HIS A 44 -7.92 7.36 -9.15
C HIS A 44 -7.26 6.45 -10.19
N THR A 45 -7.76 6.56 -11.43
CA THR A 45 -7.19 5.90 -12.61
C THR A 45 -7.11 6.91 -13.75
N HIS A 46 -5.95 7.00 -14.40
CA HIS A 46 -5.76 7.79 -15.61
C HIS A 46 -5.86 6.91 -16.86
N LEU A 47 -6.79 7.27 -17.76
CA LEU A 47 -6.99 6.62 -19.06
C LEU A 47 -6.86 7.66 -20.18
N PRO A 48 -5.63 8.02 -20.58
CA PRO A 48 -5.45 9.11 -21.52
C PRO A 48 -6.12 8.82 -22.87
N MET A 49 -6.85 9.81 -23.36
CA MET A 49 -7.53 9.78 -24.65
C MET A 49 -7.37 11.13 -25.33
N ASP A 50 -6.99 11.12 -26.61
CA ASP A 50 -6.87 12.33 -27.42
C ASP A 50 -8.20 13.09 -27.45
N ASN A 51 -8.11 14.41 -27.48
CA ASN A 51 -9.31 15.23 -27.56
C ASN A 51 -10.07 14.97 -28.88
N TYR A 52 -11.41 14.93 -28.82
CA TYR A 52 -12.32 14.65 -29.95
C TYR A 52 -12.22 13.25 -30.61
N ARG A 53 -11.35 12.36 -30.13
CA ARG A 53 -11.25 10.98 -30.61
C ARG A 53 -12.18 10.02 -29.86
N ALA A 54 -12.41 8.86 -30.46
CA ALA A 54 -13.04 7.74 -29.79
C ALA A 54 -12.04 6.96 -28.92
N PRO A 55 -12.48 6.30 -27.82
CA PRO A 55 -11.64 5.39 -27.06
C PRO A 55 -11.41 4.07 -27.82
N THR A 56 -10.55 3.21 -27.29
CA THR A 56 -10.44 1.81 -27.75
C THR A 56 -11.44 0.90 -27.04
N ILE A 57 -11.73 -0.28 -27.60
CA ILE A 57 -12.58 -1.28 -26.92
C ILE A 57 -11.97 -1.65 -25.57
N GLU A 58 -10.66 -1.86 -25.52
CA GLU A 58 -9.96 -2.20 -24.29
C GLU A 58 -10.02 -1.10 -23.22
N GLN A 59 -10.01 0.18 -23.60
CA GLN A 59 -10.23 1.28 -22.65
C GLN A 59 -11.65 1.26 -22.06
N VAL A 60 -12.67 1.00 -22.88
CA VAL A 60 -14.06 0.85 -22.39
C VAL A 60 -14.17 -0.37 -21.50
N ASP A 61 -13.59 -1.50 -21.88
CA ASP A 61 -13.59 -2.73 -21.08
C ASP A 61 -12.97 -2.50 -19.70
N LEU A 62 -11.88 -1.74 -19.62
CA LEU A 62 -11.28 -1.39 -18.34
C LEU A 62 -12.20 -0.50 -17.50
N PHE A 63 -12.81 0.52 -18.10
CA PHE A 63 -13.79 1.36 -17.41
C PHE A 63 -14.98 0.54 -16.88
N LEU A 64 -15.53 -0.38 -17.66
CA LEU A 64 -16.62 -1.25 -17.20
C LEU A 64 -16.16 -2.18 -16.07
N ARG A 65 -14.91 -2.67 -16.09
CA ARG A 65 -14.34 -3.40 -14.95
C ARG A 65 -14.24 -2.55 -13.69
N LEU A 66 -13.83 -1.28 -13.80
CA LEU A 66 -13.82 -0.35 -12.65
C LEU A 66 -15.24 -0.11 -12.10
N MET A 67 -16.26 -0.08 -12.98
CA MET A 67 -17.66 0.04 -12.58
C MET A 67 -18.21 -1.24 -11.93
N ASN A 68 -17.68 -2.41 -12.26
CA ASN A 68 -18.05 -3.68 -11.62
C ASN A 68 -17.39 -3.86 -10.24
N ASP A 69 -16.39 -3.05 -9.91
CA ASP A 69 -15.66 -3.10 -8.64
C ASP A 69 -16.42 -2.30 -7.57
N SER A 70 -17.06 -3.02 -6.65
CA SER A 70 -17.85 -2.42 -5.57
C SER A 70 -17.01 -1.59 -4.60
N SER A 71 -15.68 -1.73 -4.58
CA SER A 71 -14.80 -0.87 -3.79
C SER A 71 -14.58 0.51 -4.43
N LYS A 72 -14.84 0.64 -5.74
CA LYS A 72 -14.57 1.84 -6.54
C LYS A 72 -15.81 2.65 -6.88
N THR A 73 -17.00 2.07 -6.80
CA THR A 73 -18.28 2.74 -7.08
C THR A 73 -18.88 3.30 -5.79
N PRO A 74 -19.53 4.47 -5.70
CA PRO A 74 -19.78 5.43 -6.75
C PRO A 74 -18.48 6.00 -7.34
N LEU A 75 -18.39 6.01 -8.66
CA LEU A 75 -17.21 6.41 -9.42
C LEU A 75 -17.51 7.69 -10.20
N LEU A 76 -16.59 8.64 -10.18
CA LEU A 76 -16.61 9.83 -11.03
C LEU A 76 -15.78 9.58 -12.28
N ILE A 77 -16.31 9.88 -13.47
CA ILE A 77 -15.55 9.90 -14.72
C ILE A 77 -15.58 11.31 -15.32
N HIS A 78 -14.44 11.81 -15.78
CA HIS A 78 -14.36 13.12 -16.41
C HIS A 78 -13.40 13.18 -17.59
N CYS A 79 -13.61 14.18 -18.44
CA CYS A 79 -12.60 14.70 -19.35
C CYS A 79 -12.51 16.22 -19.15
N GLY A 80 -12.09 17.01 -20.13
CA GLY A 80 -12.10 18.48 -19.99
C GLY A 80 -13.51 19.08 -19.85
N GLY A 81 -14.40 18.78 -20.81
CA GLY A 81 -15.80 19.26 -20.82
C GLY A 81 -16.82 18.26 -20.25
N GLY A 82 -16.44 16.99 -20.13
CA GLY A 82 -17.32 15.90 -19.70
C GLY A 82 -18.41 15.60 -20.72
N LYS A 83 -18.13 15.75 -22.02
CA LYS A 83 -19.12 15.59 -23.12
C LYS A 83 -18.70 14.59 -24.18
N GLY A 84 -17.53 14.77 -24.80
CA GLY A 84 -16.98 13.84 -25.80
C GLY A 84 -16.49 12.55 -25.17
N ARG A 85 -15.20 12.47 -24.82
CA ARG A 85 -14.56 11.29 -24.20
C ARG A 85 -15.40 10.65 -23.09
N ALA A 86 -15.76 11.42 -22.07
CA ALA A 86 -16.57 10.91 -20.95
C ALA A 86 -17.98 10.48 -21.39
N GLY A 87 -18.62 11.23 -22.30
CA GLY A 87 -19.94 10.85 -22.81
C GLY A 87 -19.91 9.59 -23.65
N THR A 88 -18.86 9.36 -24.44
CA THR A 88 -18.68 8.10 -25.19
C THR A 88 -18.56 6.90 -24.26
N MET A 89 -17.76 7.01 -23.19
CA MET A 89 -17.63 5.96 -22.17
C MET A 89 -18.96 5.69 -21.47
N ILE A 90 -19.70 6.74 -21.09
CA ILE A 90 -21.01 6.63 -20.45
C ILE A 90 -22.06 6.03 -21.41
N ALA A 91 -22.02 6.37 -22.70
CA ALA A 91 -22.93 5.79 -23.69
C ALA A 91 -22.69 4.28 -23.85
N CYS A 92 -21.43 3.84 -23.87
CA CYS A 92 -21.09 2.41 -23.84
C CYS A 92 -21.60 1.72 -22.56
N TYR A 93 -21.44 2.35 -21.39
CA TYR A 93 -22.01 1.86 -20.13
C TYR A 93 -23.54 1.72 -20.20
N LEU A 94 -24.24 2.76 -20.66
CA LEU A 94 -25.71 2.76 -20.77
C LEU A 94 -26.19 1.72 -21.78
N ALA A 95 -25.48 1.50 -22.87
CA ALA A 95 -25.83 0.47 -23.83
C ALA A 95 -25.81 -0.93 -23.19
N VAL A 96 -24.80 -1.20 -22.35
CA VAL A 96 -24.61 -2.50 -21.70
C VAL A 96 -25.52 -2.70 -20.50
N TYR A 97 -25.55 -1.74 -19.57
CA TYR A 97 -26.18 -1.88 -18.25
C TYR A 97 -27.47 -1.06 -18.09
N GLY A 98 -27.71 -0.09 -18.97
CA GLY A 98 -28.75 0.90 -18.79
C GLY A 98 -28.57 1.69 -17.50
N PHE A 99 -29.65 1.89 -16.76
CA PHE A 99 -29.63 2.56 -15.46
C PHE A 99 -29.51 1.59 -14.28
N GLN A 100 -29.17 0.33 -14.56
CA GLN A 100 -28.99 -0.70 -13.53
C GLN A 100 -27.54 -0.70 -13.02
N SER A 101 -27.33 -1.33 -11.86
CA SER A 101 -25.98 -1.59 -11.35
C SER A 101 -25.32 -2.69 -12.20
N PRO A 102 -24.03 -2.55 -12.56
CA PRO A 102 -23.31 -3.59 -13.29
C PRO A 102 -23.22 -4.92 -12.54
N SER A 103 -23.33 -4.90 -11.21
CA SER A 103 -23.33 -6.11 -10.37
C SER A 103 -24.70 -6.76 -10.20
N ALA A 104 -25.76 -6.23 -10.83
CA ALA A 104 -27.14 -6.69 -10.59
C ALA A 104 -27.44 -8.08 -11.16
N GLN A 105 -26.75 -8.49 -12.23
CA GLN A 105 -26.97 -9.75 -12.95
C GLN A 105 -25.79 -10.07 -13.89
N GLU A 106 -25.82 -11.23 -14.55
CA GLU A 106 -24.89 -11.54 -15.65
C GLU A 106 -25.30 -10.80 -16.93
N TRP A 107 -24.36 -10.04 -17.48
CA TRP A 107 -24.59 -9.21 -18.67
C TRP A 107 -24.01 -9.87 -19.92
N SER A 108 -24.79 -10.75 -20.53
CA SER A 108 -24.39 -11.43 -21.75
C SER A 108 -24.67 -10.60 -23.02
N GLN A 109 -25.55 -9.60 -22.95
CA GLN A 109 -25.95 -8.76 -24.08
C GLN A 109 -26.21 -7.31 -23.62
N PRO A 110 -26.07 -6.32 -24.52
CA PRO A 110 -26.48 -4.96 -24.25
C PRO A 110 -27.99 -4.84 -24.03
N VAL A 111 -28.41 -4.06 -23.03
CA VAL A 111 -29.85 -3.80 -22.77
C VAL A 111 -30.51 -2.87 -23.76
N MET A 112 -29.71 -2.10 -24.50
CA MET A 112 -30.21 -1.18 -25.53
C MET A 112 -29.21 -1.01 -26.66
N SER A 113 -29.71 -0.54 -27.80
CA SER A 113 -28.89 -0.20 -28.95
C SER A 113 -27.97 1.00 -28.68
N ALA A 114 -26.95 1.18 -29.52
CA ALA A 114 -26.07 2.34 -29.48
C ALA A 114 -26.86 3.66 -29.61
N ASP A 115 -27.80 3.72 -30.55
CA ASP A 115 -28.62 4.91 -30.80
C ASP A 115 -29.47 5.28 -29.57
N GLU A 116 -30.14 4.29 -28.96
CA GLU A 116 -30.93 4.52 -27.74
C GLU A 116 -30.07 5.02 -26.58
N ALA A 117 -28.87 4.47 -26.40
CA ALA A 117 -27.93 4.91 -25.37
C ALA A 117 -27.47 6.35 -25.59
N ILE A 118 -27.10 6.71 -26.84
CA ILE A 118 -26.71 8.07 -27.22
C ILE A 118 -27.85 9.05 -26.99
N VAL A 119 -29.06 8.70 -27.43
CA VAL A 119 -30.26 9.54 -27.26
C VAL A 119 -30.55 9.77 -25.78
N LYS A 120 -30.59 8.72 -24.96
CA LYS A 120 -30.83 8.85 -23.52
C LYS A 120 -29.76 9.70 -22.82
N LEU A 121 -28.50 9.50 -23.17
CA LEU A 121 -27.41 10.30 -22.61
C LEU A 121 -27.55 11.79 -22.98
N ARG A 122 -27.89 12.10 -24.24
CA ARG A 122 -28.10 13.47 -24.70
C ARG A 122 -29.30 14.14 -24.02
N HIS A 123 -30.33 13.39 -23.65
CA HIS A 123 -31.44 13.90 -22.84
C HIS A 123 -30.99 14.29 -21.42
N LEU A 124 -30.19 13.45 -20.76
CA LEU A 124 -29.67 13.73 -19.42
C LEU A 124 -28.60 14.83 -19.42
N ARG A 125 -27.76 14.86 -20.47
CA ARG A 125 -26.64 15.78 -20.60
C ARG A 125 -26.49 16.23 -22.06
N PRO A 126 -27.15 17.33 -22.46
CA PRO A 126 -27.09 17.85 -23.81
C PRO A 126 -25.67 18.12 -24.33
N GLY A 127 -25.42 17.66 -25.57
CA GLY A 127 -24.13 17.75 -26.24
C GLY A 127 -23.12 16.65 -25.89
N SER A 128 -23.55 15.56 -25.24
CA SER A 128 -22.71 14.37 -25.05
C SER A 128 -22.53 13.61 -26.38
N VAL A 129 -21.35 13.01 -26.55
CA VAL A 129 -20.87 12.40 -27.81
C VAL A 129 -20.77 13.47 -28.91
N GLU A 130 -19.55 13.95 -29.16
CA GLU A 130 -19.29 15.19 -29.90
C GLU A 130 -18.91 14.98 -31.37
N THR A 131 -18.47 13.77 -31.74
CA THR A 131 -18.00 13.46 -33.11
C THR A 131 -18.65 12.20 -33.68
N GLU A 132 -18.77 12.13 -35.02
CA GLU A 132 -19.23 10.92 -35.71
C GLU A 132 -18.33 9.71 -35.45
N GLU A 133 -17.03 9.94 -35.22
CA GLU A 133 -16.07 8.91 -34.83
C GLU A 133 -16.49 8.24 -33.52
N GLN A 134 -16.88 9.05 -32.52
CA GLN A 134 -17.36 8.56 -31.23
C GLN A 134 -18.70 7.83 -31.35
N GLU A 135 -19.63 8.32 -32.18
CA GLU A 135 -20.90 7.62 -32.44
C GLU A 135 -20.64 6.25 -33.06
N ARG A 136 -19.88 6.19 -34.16
CA ARG A 136 -19.52 4.94 -34.85
C ARG A 136 -18.79 3.96 -33.93
N PHE A 137 -17.95 4.47 -33.04
CA PHE A 137 -17.29 3.65 -32.03
C PHE A 137 -18.29 2.98 -31.10
N ILE A 138 -19.31 3.69 -30.61
CA ILE A 138 -20.33 3.10 -29.71
C ILE A 138 -21.04 1.94 -30.42
N HIS A 139 -21.39 2.06 -31.71
CA HIS A 139 -21.94 0.93 -32.49
C HIS A 139 -20.94 -0.24 -32.56
N THR A 140 -19.68 0.05 -32.79
CA THR A 140 -18.61 -0.97 -32.87
C THR A 140 -18.46 -1.71 -31.54
N PHE A 141 -18.46 -0.99 -30.43
CA PHE A 141 -18.38 -1.56 -29.08
C PHE A 141 -19.61 -2.42 -28.75
N VAL A 142 -20.82 -1.92 -29.02
CA VAL A 142 -22.07 -2.68 -28.83
C VAL A 142 -22.05 -3.98 -29.65
N SER A 143 -21.60 -3.92 -30.91
CA SER A 143 -21.43 -5.11 -31.74
C SER A 143 -20.40 -6.08 -31.15
N ALA A 144 -19.30 -5.59 -30.58
CA ALA A 144 -18.29 -6.41 -29.93
C ALA A 144 -18.84 -7.15 -28.70
N VAL A 145 -19.62 -6.47 -27.84
CA VAL A 145 -20.31 -7.06 -26.68
C VAL A 145 -21.26 -8.17 -27.14
N TRP A 146 -22.07 -7.92 -28.17
CA TRP A 146 -22.96 -8.92 -28.77
C TRP A 146 -22.21 -10.16 -29.26
N LYS A 147 -21.11 -9.99 -29.99
CA LYS A 147 -20.31 -11.10 -30.53
C LYS A 147 -19.67 -11.93 -29.43
N ARG A 148 -19.13 -11.29 -28.39
CA ARG A 148 -18.46 -11.99 -27.27
C ARG A 148 -19.41 -12.51 -26.19
N ARG A 149 -20.69 -12.17 -26.28
CA ARG A 149 -21.74 -12.54 -25.31
C ARG A 149 -21.38 -12.22 -23.85
N SER A 150 -20.71 -11.09 -23.64
CA SER A 150 -20.27 -10.65 -22.33
C SER A 150 -20.00 -9.14 -22.32
N ALA A 151 -20.42 -8.46 -21.24
CA ALA A 151 -20.16 -7.05 -21.02
C ALA A 151 -18.67 -6.70 -21.00
N VAL A 152 -17.82 -7.57 -20.47
CA VAL A 152 -16.35 -7.45 -20.46
C VAL A 152 -15.72 -8.80 -20.82
N PRO A 153 -14.55 -8.86 -21.45
CA PRO A 153 -13.94 -10.13 -21.81
C PRO A 153 -13.51 -10.88 -20.52
N PRO A 154 -13.74 -12.20 -20.45
CA PRO A 154 -13.30 -13.00 -19.31
C PRO A 154 -11.78 -12.89 -19.16
N LEU A 155 -11.30 -12.91 -17.93
CA LEU A 155 -9.88 -12.88 -17.65
C LEU A 155 -9.31 -14.30 -17.80
N PRO A 156 -8.15 -14.47 -18.46
CA PRO A 156 -7.43 -15.74 -18.43
C PRO A 156 -7.14 -16.11 -16.97
N VAL A 157 -7.25 -17.41 -16.67
CA VAL A 157 -7.03 -17.96 -15.32
C VAL A 157 -5.56 -17.83 -14.95
N GLU A 158 -5.29 -17.38 -13.73
CA GLU A 158 -3.95 -17.34 -13.15
C GLU A 158 -3.51 -18.75 -12.78
N PRO A 159 -2.28 -19.18 -13.11
CA PRO A 159 -1.75 -20.43 -12.59
C PRO A 159 -1.51 -20.34 -11.07
N GLU A 160 -2.04 -21.29 -10.32
CA GLU A 160 -1.93 -21.39 -8.86
C GLU A 160 -1.11 -22.61 -8.43
N GLY A 161 -0.45 -22.56 -7.27
CA GLY A 161 0.22 -23.70 -6.67
C GLY A 161 1.48 -24.20 -7.39
N ILE A 162 1.96 -23.51 -8.43
CA ILE A 162 3.22 -23.83 -9.09
C ILE A 162 4.37 -23.24 -8.25
N PRO A 163 5.31 -24.05 -7.73
CA PRO A 163 6.38 -23.56 -6.87
C PRO A 163 7.44 -22.76 -7.66
N LEU A 164 8.26 -22.00 -6.93
CA LEU A 164 9.44 -21.35 -7.50
C LEU A 164 10.48 -22.40 -7.92
N GLU A 165 10.86 -22.40 -9.20
CA GLU A 165 11.95 -23.23 -9.70
C GLU A 165 13.26 -22.46 -9.67
N ILE A 166 14.30 -23.05 -9.07
CA ILE A 166 15.63 -22.43 -8.96
C ILE A 166 16.66 -23.38 -9.57
N GLU A 167 17.32 -22.92 -10.63
CA GLU A 167 18.54 -23.52 -11.17
C GLU A 167 19.74 -22.73 -10.64
N GLY A 168 20.77 -23.41 -10.13
CA GLY A 168 21.97 -22.77 -9.58
C GLY A 168 21.87 -22.46 -8.09
N GLN A 169 22.56 -21.42 -7.63
CA GLN A 169 22.66 -21.04 -6.21
C GLN A 169 22.04 -19.66 -5.95
N LEU A 170 20.86 -19.66 -5.33
CA LEU A 170 20.21 -18.45 -4.85
C LEU A 170 20.53 -18.25 -3.35
N ASP A 171 21.48 -17.37 -3.05
CA ASP A 171 21.78 -16.93 -1.68
C ASP A 171 21.43 -15.45 -1.46
N GLY A 172 21.47 -14.97 -0.22
CA GLY A 172 20.97 -13.63 0.14
C GLY A 172 21.85 -12.45 -0.30
N ASN A 173 23.03 -12.68 -0.88
CA ASN A 173 23.98 -11.62 -1.25
C ASN A 173 23.96 -11.32 -2.76
N ILE A 174 22.78 -11.40 -3.39
CA ILE A 174 22.58 -11.04 -4.80
C ILE A 174 22.83 -9.54 -4.97
N ASP A 175 23.58 -9.19 -6.01
CA ASP A 175 23.96 -7.82 -6.36
C ASP A 175 23.35 -7.34 -7.70
N LEU A 176 22.96 -8.26 -8.57
CA LEU A 176 22.22 -7.96 -9.80
C LEU A 176 21.04 -8.92 -9.99
N ILE A 177 19.86 -8.36 -10.21
CA ILE A 177 18.67 -9.10 -10.63
C ILE A 177 18.31 -8.67 -12.05
N MET A 178 18.43 -9.58 -13.01
CA MET A 178 17.94 -9.36 -14.36
C MET A 178 16.53 -9.97 -14.51
N LEU A 179 15.53 -9.14 -14.77
CA LEU A 179 14.17 -9.64 -15.02
C LEU A 179 14.03 -10.06 -16.48
N CYS A 180 13.39 -11.19 -16.76
CA CYS A 180 13.23 -11.74 -18.11
C CYS A 180 11.81 -12.24 -18.31
N GLY A 181 11.14 -11.85 -19.40
CA GLY A 181 9.78 -12.31 -19.70
C GLY A 181 8.93 -11.27 -20.42
N LEU A 182 7.73 -11.65 -20.82
CA LEU A 182 6.86 -10.85 -21.69
C LEU A 182 6.31 -9.57 -21.03
N PRO A 183 5.95 -8.53 -21.79
CA PRO A 183 5.16 -7.43 -21.24
C PRO A 183 3.87 -7.96 -20.62
N GLY A 184 3.52 -7.51 -19.41
CA GLY A 184 2.40 -8.05 -18.65
C GLY A 184 2.71 -9.29 -17.79
N SER A 185 3.93 -9.82 -17.80
CA SER A 185 4.29 -11.02 -17.02
C SER A 185 4.48 -10.79 -15.51
N GLY A 186 4.59 -9.53 -15.05
CA GLY A 186 4.75 -9.19 -13.62
C GLY A 186 6.13 -8.72 -13.19
N LYS A 187 7.08 -8.51 -14.12
CA LYS A 187 8.44 -8.03 -13.84
C LYS A 187 8.50 -6.77 -12.97
N SER A 188 7.88 -5.69 -13.44
CA SER A 188 7.89 -4.40 -12.73
C SER A 188 7.22 -4.47 -11.36
N TYR A 189 6.25 -5.36 -11.18
CA TYR A 189 5.66 -5.62 -9.86
C TYR A 189 6.71 -6.20 -8.90
N VAL A 190 7.48 -7.20 -9.34
CA VAL A 190 8.58 -7.76 -8.53
C VAL A 190 9.66 -6.71 -8.25
N ALA A 191 10.05 -5.91 -9.25
CA ALA A 191 11.01 -4.83 -9.06
C ALA A 191 10.55 -3.84 -7.98
N GLN A 192 9.29 -3.39 -8.04
CA GLN A 192 8.69 -2.48 -7.07
C GLN A 192 8.61 -3.13 -5.68
N MET A 193 8.20 -4.39 -5.58
CA MET A 193 8.10 -5.07 -4.29
C MET A 193 9.46 -5.25 -3.61
N LEU A 194 10.51 -5.54 -4.39
CA LEU A 194 11.87 -5.66 -3.87
C LEU A 194 12.39 -4.31 -3.36
N THR A 195 12.18 -3.21 -4.08
CA THR A 195 12.63 -1.87 -3.62
C THR A 195 11.87 -1.36 -2.41
N VAL A 196 10.59 -1.68 -2.32
CA VAL A 196 9.76 -1.34 -1.15
C VAL A 196 10.23 -2.09 0.10
N ARG A 197 10.75 -3.32 -0.04
CA ARG A 197 11.25 -4.14 1.08
C ARG A 197 12.71 -3.89 1.42
N ASP A 198 13.55 -3.54 0.44
CA ASP A 198 14.96 -3.22 0.61
C ASP A 198 15.32 -2.01 -0.27
N ASN A 199 15.46 -0.85 0.38
CA ASN A 199 15.78 0.43 -0.29
C ASN A 199 17.23 0.50 -0.82
N GLN A 200 18.03 -0.56 -0.65
CA GLN A 200 19.36 -0.65 -1.26
C GLN A 200 19.30 -0.95 -2.76
N TRP A 201 18.20 -1.53 -3.25
CA TRP A 201 18.01 -1.84 -4.66
C TRP A 201 17.80 -0.58 -5.49
N THR A 202 18.56 -0.44 -6.57
CA THR A 202 18.33 0.56 -7.62
C THR A 202 17.67 -0.11 -8.82
N VAL A 203 16.48 0.35 -9.24
CA VAL A 203 15.84 -0.15 -10.45
C VAL A 203 16.37 0.60 -11.67
N VAL A 204 16.78 -0.15 -12.67
CA VAL A 204 17.17 0.34 -13.99
C VAL A 204 16.12 -0.16 -14.99
N SER A 205 15.24 0.74 -15.43
CA SER A 205 14.13 0.42 -16.35
C SER A 205 14.23 1.25 -17.62
N GLN A 206 14.15 0.60 -18.79
CA GLN A 206 14.16 1.32 -20.08
C GLN A 206 12.86 2.07 -20.32
N ASP A 207 11.74 1.56 -19.80
CA ASP A 207 10.46 2.25 -19.90
C ASP A 207 10.49 3.60 -19.15
N GLU A 208 11.22 3.67 -18.04
CA GLU A 208 11.42 4.91 -17.26
C GLU A 208 12.53 5.79 -17.83
N ALA A 209 13.65 5.21 -18.25
CA ALA A 209 14.82 5.93 -18.74
C ALA A 209 14.64 6.53 -20.15
N ARG A 210 13.59 6.13 -20.87
CA ARG A 210 13.21 6.57 -22.24
C ARG A 210 14.25 6.30 -23.34
N SER A 211 15.47 5.87 -23.02
CA SER A 211 16.49 5.45 -23.98
C SER A 211 17.37 4.34 -23.44
N ARG A 212 17.82 3.46 -24.36
CA ARG A 212 18.73 2.35 -24.06
C ARG A 212 20.06 2.85 -23.48
N ASP A 213 20.65 3.87 -24.10
CA ASP A 213 21.92 4.47 -23.64
C ASP A 213 21.88 4.93 -22.19
N THR A 214 20.74 5.47 -21.73
CA THR A 214 20.58 5.91 -20.35
C THR A 214 20.57 4.71 -19.40
N CYS A 215 19.86 3.64 -19.74
CA CYS A 215 19.89 2.39 -18.98
C CYS A 215 21.28 1.77 -18.94
N GLU A 216 22.01 1.74 -20.05
CA GLU A 216 23.37 1.20 -20.10
C GLU A 216 24.30 1.97 -19.16
N ARG A 217 24.22 3.30 -19.14
CA ARG A 217 25.00 4.14 -18.20
C ARG A 217 24.62 3.89 -16.75
N GLN A 218 23.32 3.76 -16.45
CA GLN A 218 22.82 3.50 -15.09
C GLN A 218 23.25 2.12 -14.60
N LEU A 219 23.17 1.10 -15.44
CA LEU A 219 23.57 -0.26 -15.05
C LEU A 219 25.09 -0.39 -14.89
N SER A 220 25.87 0.29 -15.73
CA SER A 220 27.34 0.25 -15.66
C SER A 220 27.91 0.91 -14.40
N ARG A 221 27.13 1.75 -13.71
CA ARG A 221 27.54 2.48 -12.51
C ARG A 221 26.51 2.23 -11.41
N PRO A 222 26.67 1.14 -10.65
CA PRO A 222 25.65 0.78 -9.69
C PRO A 222 25.61 1.82 -8.56
N GLY A 223 24.45 1.94 -7.92
CA GLY A 223 24.23 2.90 -6.84
C GLY A 223 25.13 2.62 -5.63
N LYS A 224 24.94 3.42 -4.57
CA LYS A 224 25.71 3.38 -3.31
C LYS A 224 25.94 1.96 -2.75
N TYR A 225 24.95 1.08 -2.88
CA TYR A 225 24.98 -0.27 -2.32
C TYR A 225 25.41 -1.36 -3.29
N SER A 226 25.76 -1.00 -4.54
CA SER A 226 26.11 -1.96 -5.59
C SER A 226 25.06 -3.06 -5.78
N LYS A 227 23.77 -2.68 -5.73
CA LYS A 227 22.61 -3.55 -5.92
C LYS A 227 21.69 -2.96 -6.98
N SER A 228 21.49 -3.70 -8.08
CA SER A 228 20.65 -3.22 -9.19
C SER A 228 19.64 -4.26 -9.66
N ILE A 229 18.47 -3.80 -10.06
CA ILE A 229 17.44 -4.60 -10.74
C ILE A 229 17.32 -4.07 -12.16
N LEU A 230 17.59 -4.90 -13.17
CA LEU A 230 17.34 -4.55 -14.57
C LEU A 230 15.91 -4.98 -14.95
N ASP A 231 14.99 -4.01 -14.95
CA ASP A 231 13.58 -4.22 -15.32
C ASP A 231 13.37 -3.95 -16.82
N ARG A 232 13.54 -5.02 -17.61
CA ARG A 232 13.28 -5.06 -19.06
C ARG A 232 12.74 -6.44 -19.43
N CYS A 233 12.29 -6.61 -20.67
CA CYS A 233 11.81 -7.92 -21.13
C CYS A 233 12.94 -8.93 -21.37
N ASN A 234 14.13 -8.45 -21.77
CA ASN A 234 15.36 -9.24 -21.97
C ASN A 234 15.13 -10.56 -22.77
N PRO A 235 14.47 -10.48 -23.95
CA PRO A 235 13.98 -11.66 -24.66
C PRO A 235 15.09 -12.55 -25.23
N ASP A 236 16.15 -11.96 -25.77
CA ASP A 236 17.18 -12.70 -26.51
C ASP A 236 18.46 -12.91 -25.68
N ARG A 237 19.13 -14.06 -25.92
CA ARG A 237 20.34 -14.45 -25.18
C ARG A 237 21.51 -13.49 -25.40
N GLN A 238 21.61 -12.93 -26.61
CA GLN A 238 22.72 -12.05 -26.97
C GLN A 238 22.64 -10.69 -26.25
N ASP A 239 21.45 -10.10 -26.12
CA ASP A 239 21.19 -8.87 -25.39
C ASP A 239 21.48 -9.07 -23.90
N ARG A 240 21.00 -10.16 -23.30
CA ARG A 240 21.30 -10.49 -21.89
C ARG A 240 22.80 -10.57 -21.62
N LYS A 241 23.56 -11.21 -22.51
CA LYS A 241 25.02 -11.27 -22.42
C LYS A 241 25.67 -9.87 -22.48
N GLN A 242 25.16 -8.96 -23.30
CA GLN A 242 25.65 -7.57 -23.36
C GLN A 242 25.36 -6.82 -22.05
N TRP A 243 24.16 -6.97 -21.49
CA TRP A 243 23.81 -6.35 -20.21
C TRP A 243 24.65 -6.88 -19.04
N LEU A 244 24.92 -8.18 -19.01
CA LEU A 244 25.84 -8.77 -18.03
C LEU A 244 27.26 -8.21 -18.18
N ALA A 245 27.74 -8.01 -19.41
CA ALA A 245 29.05 -7.41 -19.65
C ALA A 245 29.14 -5.95 -19.16
N LEU A 246 28.05 -5.18 -19.28
CA LEU A 246 27.98 -3.82 -18.72
C LEU A 246 27.98 -3.83 -17.19
N ALA A 247 27.34 -4.83 -16.58
CA ALA A 247 27.30 -5.02 -15.15
C ALA A 247 28.52 -5.80 -14.60
N HIS A 248 29.74 -5.50 -15.11
CA HIS A 248 30.98 -6.20 -14.73
C HIS A 248 31.33 -6.13 -13.23
N TRP A 249 30.67 -5.24 -12.48
CA TRP A 249 30.78 -5.10 -11.03
C TRP A 249 30.00 -6.17 -10.26
N ALA A 250 28.97 -6.76 -10.89
CA ALA A 250 28.12 -7.77 -10.29
C ALA A 250 28.87 -9.10 -10.18
N ARG A 251 28.92 -9.65 -8.97
CA ARG A 251 29.58 -10.92 -8.63
C ARG A 251 28.59 -12.07 -8.53
N LYS A 252 27.32 -11.77 -8.20
CA LYS A 252 26.25 -12.76 -8.04
C LYS A 252 25.01 -12.36 -8.85
N PRO A 253 25.12 -12.21 -10.18
CA PRO A 253 23.98 -11.90 -11.01
C PRO A 253 23.01 -13.08 -11.09
N ILE A 254 21.72 -12.83 -10.90
CA ILE A 254 20.66 -13.82 -11.16
C ILE A 254 19.75 -13.36 -12.29
N CYS A 255 19.06 -14.32 -12.91
CA CYS A 255 17.96 -14.04 -13.81
C CYS A 255 16.64 -14.51 -13.19
N VAL A 256 15.62 -13.67 -13.19
CA VAL A 256 14.25 -14.05 -12.82
C VAL A 256 13.43 -14.16 -14.11
N TYR A 257 13.10 -15.38 -14.49
CA TYR A 257 12.36 -15.71 -15.70
C TYR A 257 10.87 -15.86 -15.41
N PHE A 258 10.06 -14.99 -16.00
CA PHE A 258 8.60 -15.00 -15.88
C PHE A 258 7.99 -15.78 -17.04
N ASP A 259 7.77 -17.07 -16.81
CA ASP A 259 7.32 -18.04 -17.81
C ASP A 259 5.78 -18.17 -17.81
N TYR A 260 5.12 -17.03 -17.97
CA TYR A 260 3.66 -16.95 -18.05
C TYR A 260 3.18 -17.07 -19.50
N ASN A 261 1.99 -17.66 -19.67
CA ASN A 261 1.33 -17.75 -20.97
C ASN A 261 1.13 -16.34 -21.59
N SER A 262 1.37 -16.24 -22.90
CA SER A 262 1.26 -14.98 -23.65
C SER A 262 -0.14 -14.39 -23.62
N GLU A 263 -1.21 -15.20 -23.61
CA GLU A 263 -2.60 -14.74 -23.49
C GLU A 263 -2.85 -14.02 -22.16
N LEU A 264 -2.37 -14.58 -21.06
CA LEU A 264 -2.44 -13.95 -19.74
C LEU A 264 -1.62 -12.65 -19.70
N CYS A 265 -0.41 -12.66 -20.27
CA CYS A 265 0.44 -11.48 -20.39
C CYS A 265 -0.23 -10.36 -21.20
N VAL A 266 -0.84 -10.69 -22.35
CA VAL A 266 -1.63 -9.76 -23.15
C VAL A 266 -2.80 -9.21 -22.33
N SER A 267 -3.59 -10.07 -21.69
CA SER A 267 -4.73 -9.65 -20.87
C SER A 267 -4.32 -8.66 -19.78
N ARG A 268 -3.22 -8.93 -19.08
CA ARG A 268 -2.67 -8.04 -18.05
C ARG A 268 -2.16 -6.73 -18.63
N ALA A 269 -1.44 -6.77 -19.74
CA ALA A 269 -0.93 -5.57 -20.40
C ALA A 269 -2.06 -4.67 -20.94
N GLN A 270 -3.16 -5.25 -21.44
CA GLN A 270 -4.35 -4.51 -21.87
C GLN A 270 -5.07 -3.81 -20.72
N GLN A 271 -4.93 -4.30 -19.50
CA GLN A 271 -5.57 -3.73 -18.31
C GLN A 271 -4.77 -2.60 -17.66
N ARG A 272 -3.58 -2.26 -18.19
CA ARG A 272 -2.76 -1.18 -17.66
C ARG A 272 -3.29 0.18 -18.15
N ALA A 273 -3.87 0.94 -17.24
CA ALA A 273 -4.52 2.21 -17.52
C ALA A 273 -3.56 3.29 -18.06
N ALA A 274 -2.34 3.37 -17.52
CA ALA A 274 -1.37 4.43 -17.80
C ALA A 274 0.06 3.89 -18.01
N HIS A 275 0.28 3.11 -19.08
CA HIS A 275 1.64 2.73 -19.49
C HIS A 275 2.23 3.78 -20.44
N PRO A 276 3.40 4.38 -20.16
CA PRO A 276 3.97 5.47 -20.98
C PRO A 276 4.21 5.10 -22.45
N THR A 277 4.46 3.83 -22.74
CA THR A 277 4.89 3.36 -24.07
C THR A 277 3.91 2.40 -24.76
N LEU A 278 2.93 1.82 -24.06
CA LEU A 278 2.05 0.77 -24.57
C LEU A 278 0.61 0.93 -24.06
N MET A 279 -0.14 1.80 -24.72
CA MET A 279 -1.55 2.03 -24.43
C MET A 279 -2.42 0.80 -24.78
N PRO A 280 -3.48 0.50 -24.02
CA PRO A 280 -4.41 -0.58 -24.32
C PRO A 280 -4.96 -0.52 -25.76
N GLY A 281 -4.88 -1.65 -26.46
CA GLY A 281 -5.34 -1.84 -27.83
C GLY A 281 -4.43 -2.75 -28.65
N GLN A 282 -4.49 -2.64 -29.98
CA GLN A 282 -3.77 -3.53 -30.91
C GLN A 282 -2.25 -3.52 -30.72
N ARG A 283 -1.67 -2.36 -30.37
CA ARG A 283 -0.22 -2.21 -30.17
C ARG A 283 0.33 -3.15 -29.09
N VAL A 284 -0.41 -3.34 -28.00
CA VAL A 284 -0.04 -4.29 -26.93
C VAL A 284 0.01 -5.72 -27.47
N ARG A 285 -1.00 -6.15 -28.24
CA ARG A 285 -1.05 -7.51 -28.80
C ARG A 285 0.14 -7.77 -29.73
N THR A 286 0.40 -6.83 -30.64
CA THR A 286 1.52 -6.94 -31.59
C THR A 286 2.86 -6.96 -30.87
N ALA A 287 3.06 -6.09 -29.87
CA ALA A 287 4.32 -6.04 -29.11
C ALA A 287 4.57 -7.32 -28.32
N VAL A 288 3.56 -7.83 -27.60
CA VAL A 288 3.71 -9.08 -26.82
C VAL A 288 3.94 -10.28 -27.75
N SER A 289 3.23 -10.38 -28.87
CA SER A 289 3.41 -11.46 -29.85
C SER A 289 4.82 -11.46 -30.43
N ALA A 290 5.30 -10.30 -30.90
CA ALA A 290 6.64 -10.17 -31.46
C ALA A 290 7.73 -10.52 -30.43
N MET A 291 7.57 -10.11 -29.17
CA MET A 291 8.50 -10.48 -28.10
C MET A 291 8.42 -11.96 -27.72
N ALA A 292 7.25 -12.58 -27.79
CA ALA A 292 7.09 -14.01 -27.53
C ALA A 292 7.82 -14.88 -28.56
N GLU A 293 7.81 -14.47 -29.83
CA GLU A 293 8.59 -15.13 -30.90
C GLU A 293 10.10 -15.04 -30.68
N GLN A 294 10.57 -13.98 -30.02
CA GLN A 294 11.99 -13.74 -29.73
C GLN A 294 12.46 -14.32 -28.38
N MET A 295 11.53 -14.76 -27.52
CA MET A 295 11.85 -15.12 -26.13
C MET A 295 12.65 -16.41 -26.05
N GLU A 296 13.90 -16.31 -25.61
CA GLU A 296 14.77 -17.44 -25.29
C GLU A 296 14.87 -17.63 -23.79
N ARG A 297 14.60 -18.85 -23.30
CA ARG A 297 14.73 -19.20 -21.88
C ARG A 297 16.16 -18.91 -21.38
N PRO A 298 16.34 -18.15 -20.29
CA PRO A 298 17.66 -17.89 -19.74
C PRO A 298 18.29 -19.14 -19.13
N THR A 299 19.62 -19.22 -19.19
CA THR A 299 20.40 -20.37 -18.68
C THR A 299 21.62 -19.93 -17.88
N LEU A 300 22.14 -20.81 -17.02
CA LEU A 300 23.36 -20.55 -16.25
C LEU A 300 24.61 -20.31 -17.12
N GLU A 301 24.63 -20.84 -18.35
CA GLU A 301 25.73 -20.64 -19.31
C GLU A 301 25.95 -19.18 -19.71
N GLU A 302 24.97 -18.31 -19.47
CA GLU A 302 25.06 -16.88 -19.77
C GLU A 302 25.90 -16.11 -18.74
N GLY A 303 26.20 -16.72 -17.59
CA GLY A 303 26.99 -16.11 -16.51
C GLY A 303 26.18 -15.78 -15.24
N PHE A 304 24.93 -16.22 -15.15
CA PHE A 304 24.12 -16.11 -13.93
C PHE A 304 24.55 -17.15 -12.89
N VAL A 305 24.55 -16.78 -11.60
CA VAL A 305 24.74 -17.73 -10.50
C VAL A 305 23.46 -18.52 -10.19
N ALA A 306 22.30 -17.97 -10.54
CA ALA A 306 21.02 -18.65 -10.50
C ALA A 306 20.04 -18.15 -11.56
N VAL A 307 19.17 -19.04 -12.03
CA VAL A 307 17.97 -18.72 -12.81
C VAL A 307 16.75 -19.15 -12.02
N CYS A 308 15.90 -18.17 -11.68
CA CYS A 308 14.67 -18.36 -10.91
C CYS A 308 13.48 -18.28 -11.86
N THR A 309 12.77 -19.38 -12.08
CA THR A 309 11.60 -19.39 -12.96
C THR A 309 10.31 -19.25 -12.15
N VAL A 310 9.50 -18.24 -12.49
CA VAL A 310 8.21 -17.94 -11.85
C VAL A 310 7.07 -18.15 -12.83
N ARG A 311 6.03 -18.87 -12.38
CA ARG A 311 4.83 -19.21 -13.16
C ARG A 311 3.51 -18.98 -12.41
N SER A 312 3.59 -18.57 -11.15
CA SER A 312 2.45 -18.35 -10.26
C SER A 312 2.75 -17.20 -9.30
N PHE A 313 1.70 -16.66 -8.69
CA PHE A 313 1.85 -15.65 -7.65
C PHE A 313 2.54 -16.20 -6.39
N ASP A 314 2.35 -17.49 -6.09
CA ASP A 314 3.03 -18.18 -4.98
C ASP A 314 4.54 -18.21 -5.19
N ALA A 315 5.00 -18.53 -6.41
CA ALA A 315 6.41 -18.53 -6.77
C ALA A 315 7.02 -17.12 -6.67
N VAL A 316 6.27 -16.09 -7.10
CA VAL A 316 6.68 -14.69 -6.96
C VAL A 316 6.81 -14.30 -5.48
N THR A 317 5.84 -14.66 -4.65
CA THR A 317 5.85 -14.37 -3.21
C THR A 317 7.04 -15.05 -2.53
N GLU A 318 7.30 -16.32 -2.85
CA GLU A 318 8.46 -17.06 -2.38
C GLU A 318 9.78 -16.40 -2.81
N LEU A 319 9.88 -15.99 -4.08
CA LEU A 319 11.06 -15.31 -4.61
C LEU A 319 11.36 -14.02 -3.85
N ILE A 320 10.37 -13.14 -3.69
CA ILE A 320 10.54 -11.86 -2.99
C ILE A 320 10.95 -12.12 -1.53
N ARG A 321 10.37 -13.12 -0.87
CA ARG A 321 10.73 -13.51 0.50
C ARG A 321 12.18 -13.99 0.62
N ARG A 322 12.67 -14.75 -0.36
CA ARG A 322 14.06 -15.25 -0.38
C ARG A 322 15.07 -14.13 -0.65
N LEU A 323 14.74 -13.19 -1.56
CA LEU A 323 15.61 -12.07 -1.94
C LEU A 323 15.60 -10.91 -0.94
N THR A 324 14.46 -10.68 -0.28
CA THR A 324 14.27 -9.57 0.66
C THR A 324 13.56 -10.08 1.91
N PRO A 325 14.21 -10.94 2.71
CA PRO A 325 13.61 -11.43 3.95
C PRO A 325 13.38 -10.27 4.90
N LEU A 326 12.11 -10.02 5.25
CA LEU A 326 11.76 -9.00 6.22
C LEU A 326 11.97 -9.54 7.63
N GLY A 327 12.89 -8.90 8.35
CA GLY A 327 13.04 -9.11 9.77
C GLY A 327 11.99 -8.37 10.60
N ILE A 328 12.05 -8.62 11.90
CA ILE A 328 11.30 -7.83 12.88
C ILE A 328 11.66 -6.35 12.76
N GLN A 329 10.66 -5.50 12.55
CA GLN A 329 10.85 -4.07 12.71
C GLN A 329 10.86 -3.79 14.21
N LYS A 330 12.04 -3.55 14.78
CA LYS A 330 12.10 -3.19 16.20
C LYS A 330 11.38 -1.85 16.40
N PHE A 331 10.56 -1.75 17.43
CA PHE A 331 10.05 -0.45 17.85
C PHE A 331 11.26 0.40 18.30
N LEU A 332 11.59 1.42 17.50
CA LEU A 332 12.77 2.25 17.75
C LEU A 332 12.67 2.87 19.14
N ARG A 333 13.78 2.83 19.89
CA ARG A 333 13.83 3.43 21.21
C ARG A 333 13.47 4.92 21.07
N THR A 334 12.47 5.37 21.83
CA THR A 334 12.11 6.79 21.90
C THR A 334 13.07 7.49 22.86
N GLY A 335 13.79 8.50 22.39
CA GLY A 335 14.69 9.29 23.24
C GLY A 335 13.95 10.31 24.13
N HIS A 336 14.62 10.76 25.18
CA HIS A 336 14.10 11.79 26.08
C HIS A 336 14.23 13.18 25.44
N LEU A 337 13.14 13.95 25.39
CA LEU A 337 13.22 15.38 25.02
C LEU A 337 13.77 16.21 26.17
N ILE A 338 13.40 15.83 27.40
CA ILE A 338 13.84 16.46 28.64
C ILE A 338 14.13 15.32 29.63
N ASN A 339 15.31 15.33 30.22
CA ASN A 339 15.66 14.39 31.28
C ASN A 339 15.33 15.01 32.65
N LEU A 340 14.29 14.50 33.31
CA LEU A 340 13.90 14.90 34.67
C LEU A 340 14.54 14.05 35.76
N GLY A 341 15.50 13.19 35.42
CA GLY A 341 16.15 12.24 36.34
C GLY A 341 15.69 10.79 36.18
N ALA A 342 14.74 10.53 35.28
CA ALA A 342 14.23 9.18 34.99
C ALA A 342 14.94 8.45 33.84
N ALA A 343 15.88 9.10 33.15
CA ALA A 343 16.65 8.46 32.09
C ALA A 343 17.66 7.44 32.65
N THR A 344 17.74 6.27 32.03
CA THR A 344 18.71 5.22 32.34
C THR A 344 19.95 5.34 31.45
N SER A 345 21.01 4.57 31.74
CA SER A 345 22.21 4.51 30.88
C SER A 345 21.94 4.04 29.45
N ASP A 346 20.77 3.45 29.20
CA ASP A 346 20.29 2.94 27.92
C ASP A 346 19.48 3.97 27.11
N ASP A 347 19.18 5.14 27.68
CA ASP A 347 18.41 6.21 27.05
C ASP A 347 19.32 7.24 26.37
N PHE A 348 18.80 7.90 25.33
CA PHE A 348 19.47 9.01 24.64
C PHE A 348 18.57 10.25 24.62
N LEU A 349 19.20 11.42 24.52
CA LEU A 349 18.50 12.70 24.42
C LEU A 349 18.19 13.03 22.95
N VAL A 350 16.99 13.55 22.71
CA VAL A 350 16.57 14.13 21.43
C VAL A 350 16.48 15.64 21.64
N PRO A 351 17.33 16.45 21.00
CA PRO A 351 17.26 17.89 21.16
C PRO A 351 15.92 18.43 20.65
N LEU A 352 15.32 19.34 21.41
CA LEU A 352 14.21 20.15 20.91
C LEU A 352 14.79 21.07 19.81
N GLY A 353 14.31 20.95 18.58
CA GLY A 353 14.81 21.77 17.48
C GLY A 353 14.55 23.26 17.71
N ASP A 354 15.54 24.10 17.41
CA ASP A 354 15.38 25.54 17.31
C ASP A 354 14.67 25.86 15.99
N SER A 355 13.34 25.94 16.02
CA SER A 355 12.55 26.29 14.85
C SER A 355 12.03 27.73 14.94
N THR A 356 12.18 28.48 13.86
CA THR A 356 11.60 29.84 13.72
C THR A 356 10.08 29.84 13.74
N HIS A 357 9.46 28.67 13.53
CA HIS A 357 8.03 28.41 13.66
C HIS A 357 7.80 27.29 14.68
N SER A 358 6.89 27.46 15.64
CA SER A 358 6.55 26.39 16.59
C SER A 358 5.86 25.24 15.85
N PRO A 359 6.44 24.01 15.83
CA PRO A 359 5.87 22.90 15.08
C PRO A 359 4.54 22.48 15.69
N TYR A 360 3.65 21.93 14.87
CA TYR A 360 2.42 21.32 15.37
C TYR A 360 2.77 19.99 16.06
N VAL A 361 2.31 19.82 17.30
CA VAL A 361 2.52 18.61 18.09
C VAL A 361 1.22 17.98 18.53
N VAL A 362 1.27 16.66 18.65
CA VAL A 362 0.30 15.85 19.39
C VAL A 362 1.01 15.24 20.58
N ILE A 363 0.45 15.46 21.77
CA ILE A 363 0.97 14.95 23.03
C ILE A 363 -0.04 13.96 23.61
N THR A 364 0.40 12.74 23.88
CA THR A 364 -0.43 11.67 24.46
C THR A 364 0.10 11.23 25.82
N GLU A 365 -0.78 10.65 26.63
CA GLU A 365 -0.37 9.93 27.85
C GLU A 365 0.59 8.80 27.48
N LYS A 366 1.74 8.74 28.17
CA LYS A 366 2.61 7.57 28.13
C LYS A 366 2.08 6.56 29.15
N VAL A 367 1.75 5.37 28.68
CA VAL A 367 1.20 4.28 29.49
C VAL A 367 2.31 3.27 29.80
N ASP A 368 2.33 2.77 31.03
CA ASP A 368 3.34 1.85 31.54
C ASP A 368 2.90 0.38 31.36
N GLY A 369 3.50 -0.31 30.40
CA GLY A 369 3.20 -1.70 30.12
C GLY A 369 4.29 -2.39 29.31
N ALA A 370 3.87 -3.37 28.51
CA ALA A 370 4.75 -4.08 27.59
C ALA A 370 4.48 -3.64 26.15
N ASN A 371 5.48 -3.03 25.51
CA ASN A 371 5.41 -2.68 24.10
C ASN A 371 5.00 -3.89 23.24
N MET A 372 4.00 -3.68 22.38
CA MET A 372 3.43 -4.70 21.51
C MET A 372 3.18 -4.14 20.11
N GLY A 373 3.42 -4.95 19.09
CA GLY A 373 3.15 -4.64 17.69
C GLY A 373 2.40 -5.78 17.01
N PHE A 374 1.43 -5.41 16.17
CA PHE A 374 0.68 -6.33 15.32
C PHE A 374 0.98 -6.04 13.85
N SER A 375 1.27 -7.08 13.07
CA SER A 375 1.51 -7.00 11.63
C SER A 375 1.03 -8.26 10.94
N LEU A 376 0.99 -8.28 9.61
CA LEU A 376 0.75 -9.52 8.86
C LEU A 376 2.06 -10.11 8.32
N SER A 377 2.07 -11.44 8.15
CA SER A 377 3.07 -12.14 7.34
C SER A 377 2.74 -12.04 5.85
N ALA A 378 3.66 -12.51 5.00
CA ALA A 378 3.42 -12.64 3.56
C ALA A 378 2.14 -13.44 3.25
N ASP A 379 1.87 -14.47 4.04
CA ASP A 379 0.70 -15.35 3.93
C ASP A 379 -0.53 -14.82 4.70
N ARG A 380 -0.53 -13.51 5.02
CA ARG A 380 -1.60 -12.79 5.73
C ARG A 380 -1.94 -13.39 7.10
N GLN A 381 -0.98 -14.05 7.73
CA GLN A 381 -1.13 -14.52 9.11
C GLN A 381 -0.77 -13.40 10.06
N LEU A 382 -1.57 -13.23 11.11
CA LEU A 382 -1.30 -12.22 12.12
C LEU A 382 -0.03 -12.59 12.90
N LEU A 383 0.92 -11.67 12.95
CA LEU A 383 2.14 -11.75 13.72
C LEU A 383 2.06 -10.75 14.88
N VAL A 384 2.44 -11.21 16.08
CA VAL A 384 2.54 -10.36 17.26
C VAL A 384 3.98 -10.30 17.71
N GLN A 385 4.48 -9.09 17.90
CA GLN A 385 5.82 -8.83 18.38
C GLN A 385 5.80 -8.03 19.66
N ASN A 386 6.84 -8.18 20.48
CA ASN A 386 7.22 -7.14 21.41
C ASN A 386 8.26 -6.21 20.76
N ARG A 387 9.10 -5.56 21.57
CA ARG A 387 10.15 -4.67 21.08
C ARG A 387 11.17 -5.32 20.14
N SER A 388 11.47 -6.61 20.30
CA SER A 388 12.63 -7.24 19.63
C SER A 388 12.46 -8.69 19.16
N HIS A 389 11.37 -9.37 19.51
CA HIS A 389 11.05 -10.71 19.03
C HIS A 389 9.54 -10.93 18.90
N TYR A 390 9.16 -11.93 18.11
CA TYR A 390 7.77 -12.40 18.03
C TYR A 390 7.36 -13.13 19.31
N ILE A 391 6.10 -12.98 19.69
CA ILE A 391 5.52 -13.54 20.92
C ILE A 391 4.21 -14.28 20.61
N THR A 392 3.87 -15.22 21.49
CA THR A 392 2.63 -15.99 21.48
C THR A 392 2.05 -16.05 22.89
N SER A 393 0.85 -16.65 23.03
CA SER A 393 0.22 -16.86 24.33
C SER A 393 1.02 -17.74 25.29
N THR A 394 2.00 -18.50 24.79
CA THR A 394 2.87 -19.38 25.57
C THR A 394 4.21 -18.73 25.95
N THR A 395 4.56 -17.56 25.38
CA THR A 395 5.86 -16.93 25.61
C THR A 395 6.04 -16.45 27.05
N HIS A 396 5.02 -15.85 27.66
CA HIS A 396 5.05 -15.37 29.04
C HIS A 396 3.63 -15.34 29.64
N ALA A 397 3.51 -15.42 30.97
CA ALA A 397 2.20 -15.46 31.64
C ALA A 397 1.30 -14.26 31.30
N GLN A 398 1.88 -13.09 31.08
CA GLN A 398 1.15 -11.87 30.71
C GLN A 398 0.47 -11.94 29.33
N PHE A 399 0.95 -12.82 28.44
CA PHE A 399 0.43 -12.97 27.07
C PHE A 399 -0.61 -14.09 26.96
N ARG A 400 -0.92 -14.84 28.02
CA ARG A 400 -1.95 -15.89 27.97
C ARG A 400 -3.29 -15.42 27.37
N PRO A 401 -3.81 -14.22 27.71
CA PRO A 401 -5.07 -13.72 27.13
C PRO A 401 -4.96 -13.26 25.67
N LEU A 402 -3.76 -13.23 25.09
CA LEU A 402 -3.52 -12.66 23.75
C LEU A 402 -4.35 -13.35 22.66
N HIS A 403 -4.53 -14.67 22.73
CA HIS A 403 -5.30 -15.41 21.73
C HIS A 403 -6.78 -14.97 21.71
N VAL A 404 -7.42 -14.91 22.87
CA VAL A 404 -8.82 -14.44 23.01
C VAL A 404 -8.93 -12.99 22.54
N TRP A 405 -7.97 -12.14 22.93
CA TRP A 405 -7.98 -10.73 22.52
C TRP A 405 -7.89 -10.59 21.00
N ILE A 406 -7.01 -11.37 20.35
CA ILE A 406 -6.88 -11.38 18.89
C ILE A 406 -8.17 -11.84 18.22
N GLU A 407 -8.84 -12.87 18.74
CA GLU A 407 -10.11 -13.36 18.16
C GLU A 407 -11.18 -12.27 18.17
N VAL A 408 -11.33 -11.56 19.30
CA VAL A 408 -12.29 -10.44 19.44
C VAL A 408 -11.95 -9.25 18.54
N HIS A 409 -10.67 -8.98 18.30
CA HIS A 409 -10.21 -7.81 17.54
C HIS A 409 -9.77 -8.16 16.11
N ARG A 410 -10.03 -9.39 15.64
CA ARG A 410 -9.49 -9.90 14.38
C ARG A 410 -9.89 -9.03 13.20
N GLU A 411 -11.19 -8.77 13.03
CA GLU A 411 -11.69 -7.96 11.91
C GLU A 411 -11.11 -6.55 11.92
N SER A 412 -11.04 -5.91 13.10
CA SER A 412 -10.40 -4.60 13.31
C SER A 412 -8.92 -4.61 12.94
N LEU A 413 -8.16 -5.65 13.31
CA LEU A 413 -6.74 -5.75 12.97
C LEU A 413 -6.55 -5.91 11.45
N TYR A 414 -7.36 -6.76 10.80
CA TYR A 414 -7.27 -6.94 9.35
C TYR A 414 -7.68 -5.68 8.58
N SER A 415 -8.70 -4.92 9.03
CA SER A 415 -9.08 -3.67 8.37
C SER A 415 -7.99 -2.60 8.43
N ILE A 416 -7.18 -2.60 9.49
CA ILE A 416 -6.04 -1.69 9.67
C ILE A 416 -4.79 -2.17 8.91
N LEU A 417 -4.48 -3.47 8.99
CA LEU A 417 -3.19 -4.02 8.53
C LEU A 417 -3.22 -4.51 7.07
N ASP A 418 -4.34 -5.07 6.60
CA ASP A 418 -4.45 -5.68 5.26
C ASP A 418 -4.89 -4.67 4.19
N ARG A 419 -4.28 -3.49 4.21
CA ARG A 419 -4.67 -2.36 3.35
C ARG A 419 -3.92 -2.31 2.02
N ASP A 420 -2.82 -3.05 1.91
CA ASP A 420 -2.02 -3.14 0.70
C ASP A 420 -2.00 -4.60 0.23
N PRO A 421 -2.85 -4.97 -0.76
CA PRO A 421 -2.94 -6.34 -1.24
C PRO A 421 -1.61 -6.87 -1.80
N SER A 422 -0.74 -5.97 -2.26
CA SER A 422 0.57 -6.32 -2.79
C SER A 422 1.66 -6.44 -1.73
N PHE A 423 1.46 -5.81 -0.57
CA PHE A 423 2.43 -5.81 0.52
C PHE A 423 1.75 -6.05 1.87
N PRO A 424 1.33 -7.29 2.16
CA PRO A 424 0.65 -7.62 3.43
C PRO A 424 1.44 -7.20 4.67
N GLU A 425 2.78 -7.29 4.64
CA GLU A 425 3.62 -6.97 5.79
C GLU A 425 3.89 -5.45 5.97
N ARG A 426 3.27 -4.59 5.15
CA ARG A 426 3.55 -3.15 5.09
C ARG A 426 3.31 -2.43 6.40
N PHE A 427 2.18 -2.70 7.05
CA PHE A 427 1.73 -1.95 8.20
C PHE A 427 2.01 -2.68 9.51
N ILE A 428 2.40 -1.91 10.53
CA ILE A 428 2.57 -2.42 11.89
C ILE A 428 1.86 -1.48 12.86
N LEU A 429 0.85 -1.99 13.54
CA LEU A 429 0.14 -1.26 14.59
C LEU A 429 0.87 -1.47 15.92
N TYR A 430 1.41 -0.40 16.49
CA TYR A 430 2.07 -0.41 17.78
C TYR A 430 1.18 0.13 18.88
N GLY A 431 1.32 -0.49 20.05
CA GLY A 431 0.62 -0.10 21.26
C GLY A 431 1.28 -0.68 22.50
N GLU A 432 0.62 -0.47 23.62
CA GLU A 432 1.05 -0.99 24.91
C GLU A 432 0.11 -2.10 25.38
N TRP A 433 0.67 -3.25 25.74
CA TRP A 433 -0.03 -4.37 26.35
C TRP A 433 -0.03 -4.22 27.87
N LEU A 434 -1.21 -4.28 28.47
CA LEU A 434 -1.46 -3.77 29.82
C LEU A 434 -2.11 -4.79 30.75
N VAL A 435 -2.03 -6.09 30.43
CA VAL A 435 -2.53 -7.15 31.34
C VAL A 435 -1.75 -7.16 32.65
N ALA A 436 -0.43 -7.04 32.60
CA ALA A 436 0.43 -7.03 33.76
C ALA A 436 0.54 -5.62 34.35
N THR A 437 0.48 -5.52 35.68
CA THR A 437 0.94 -4.32 36.37
C THR A 437 2.46 -4.31 36.37
N HIS A 438 3.06 -3.30 35.74
CA HIS A 438 4.49 -3.05 35.80
C HIS A 438 4.80 -2.18 37.02
N SER A 439 4.87 -0.86 36.85
CA SER A 439 5.12 0.10 37.92
C SER A 439 3.85 0.83 38.35
N ILE A 440 2.95 1.13 37.41
CA ILE A 440 1.66 1.79 37.68
C ILE A 440 0.53 0.75 37.76
N PRO A 441 -0.19 0.64 38.90
CA PRO A 441 -1.32 -0.27 39.05
C PRO A 441 -2.60 0.35 38.48
N TYR A 442 -2.78 0.25 37.16
CA TYR A 442 -3.98 0.78 36.52
C TYR A 442 -5.25 0.07 37.00
N THR A 443 -6.36 0.81 37.12
CA THR A 443 -7.62 0.30 37.69
C THR A 443 -8.82 0.44 36.76
N ARG A 444 -8.70 1.22 35.67
CA ARG A 444 -9.80 1.61 34.78
C ARG A 444 -9.37 1.62 33.32
N LEU A 445 -8.57 0.63 32.90
CA LEU A 445 -8.19 0.50 31.49
C LEU A 445 -9.42 0.10 30.65
N PRO A 446 -9.62 0.68 29.46
CA PRO A 446 -10.74 0.31 28.60
C PRO A 446 -10.54 -1.08 27.97
N ASN A 447 -9.30 -1.48 27.70
CA ASN A 447 -8.93 -2.73 27.04
C ASN A 447 -7.51 -3.15 27.41
N GLN A 448 -7.15 -4.41 27.11
CA GLN A 448 -5.83 -5.01 27.38
C GLN A 448 -4.70 -4.41 26.52
N PHE A 449 -5.05 -3.75 25.42
CA PHE A 449 -4.12 -3.11 24.49
C PHE A 449 -4.57 -1.68 24.17
N LEU A 450 -3.62 -0.74 24.19
CA LEU A 450 -3.83 0.64 23.75
C LEU A 450 -2.89 0.98 22.59
N ALA A 451 -3.45 1.21 21.40
CA ALA A 451 -2.70 1.63 20.23
C ALA A 451 -2.17 3.06 20.39
N PHE A 452 -0.95 3.32 19.90
CA PHE A 452 -0.36 4.66 19.94
C PHE A 452 0.32 5.11 18.64
N ASP A 453 0.77 4.18 17.80
CA ASP A 453 1.44 4.51 16.53
C ASP A 453 1.15 3.45 15.45
N LEU A 454 1.17 3.86 14.18
CA LEU A 454 1.16 2.97 13.03
C LEU A 454 2.39 3.25 12.19
N PHE A 455 3.18 2.21 11.90
CA PHE A 455 4.35 2.30 11.05
C PHE A 455 4.06 1.78 9.65
N ASP A 456 4.48 2.54 8.63
CA ASP A 456 4.42 2.14 7.23
C ASP A 456 5.82 1.78 6.73
N ARG A 457 6.08 0.49 6.51
CA ARG A 457 7.37 0.00 5.99
C ARG A 457 7.69 0.52 4.60
N ARG A 458 6.70 0.81 3.76
CA ARG A 458 6.95 1.32 2.42
C ARG A 458 7.46 2.74 2.46
N MET A 459 6.86 3.58 3.31
CA MET A 459 7.28 4.98 3.47
C MET A 459 8.43 5.14 4.47
N GLN A 460 8.74 4.09 5.24
CA GLN A 460 9.67 4.14 6.38
C GLN A 460 9.33 5.28 7.35
N SER A 461 8.05 5.53 7.56
CA SER A 461 7.53 6.63 8.36
C SER A 461 6.38 6.18 9.26
N TRP A 462 6.04 7.05 10.23
CA TRP A 462 4.92 6.84 11.14
C TRP A 462 3.75 7.70 10.69
N ALA A 463 2.55 7.12 10.70
CA ALA A 463 1.33 7.87 10.43
C ALA A 463 1.10 8.92 11.54
N ASP A 464 0.59 10.08 11.16
CA ASP A 464 0.15 11.10 12.12
C ASP A 464 -1.07 10.64 12.93
N ARG A 465 -1.44 11.42 13.94
CA ARG A 465 -2.54 11.07 14.82
C ARG A 465 -3.89 11.01 14.09
N ASP A 466 -4.15 11.93 13.17
CA ASP A 466 -5.44 12.00 12.46
C ASP A 466 -5.61 10.84 11.47
N ALA A 467 -4.55 10.38 10.82
CA ALA A 467 -4.56 9.16 10.02
C ALA A 467 -4.80 7.93 10.91
N LEU A 468 -4.13 7.84 12.06
CA LEU A 468 -4.34 6.73 13.00
C LEU A 468 -5.78 6.70 13.52
N GLU A 469 -6.34 7.82 13.95
CA GLU A 469 -7.73 7.89 14.42
C GLU A 469 -8.74 7.50 13.35
N ARG A 470 -8.59 8.02 12.12
CA ARG A 470 -9.46 7.62 11.00
C ARG A 470 -9.38 6.12 10.69
N LEU A 471 -8.23 5.49 10.94
CA LEU A 471 -8.07 4.04 10.73
C LEU A 471 -8.67 3.19 11.85
N LEU A 472 -8.71 3.71 13.08
CA LEU A 472 -9.35 3.02 14.21
C LEU A 472 -10.83 3.38 14.38
N GLU A 473 -11.35 4.36 13.63
CA GLU A 473 -12.76 4.73 13.65
C GLU A 473 -13.66 3.53 13.30
N GLY A 474 -14.62 3.23 14.17
CA GLY A 474 -15.50 2.06 14.02
C GLY A 474 -14.88 0.72 14.42
N THR A 475 -13.62 0.69 14.86
CA THR A 475 -12.98 -0.51 15.42
C THR A 475 -13.18 -0.60 16.93
N ASN A 476 -12.98 -1.79 17.49
CA ASN A 476 -12.95 -2.04 18.94
C ASN A 476 -11.57 -1.83 19.58
N ILE A 477 -10.58 -1.31 18.85
CA ILE A 477 -9.22 -1.07 19.37
C ILE A 477 -9.14 0.34 19.97
N SER A 478 -8.76 0.44 21.23
CA SER A 478 -8.64 1.72 21.92
C SER A 478 -7.30 2.40 21.68
N LEU A 479 -7.30 3.74 21.64
CA LEU A 479 -6.10 4.56 21.51
C LEU A 479 -5.63 5.10 22.86
N VAL A 480 -4.32 5.35 22.97
CA VAL A 480 -3.81 6.20 24.06
C VAL A 480 -4.44 7.59 24.00
N PRO A 481 -4.77 8.20 25.16
CA PRO A 481 -5.50 9.44 25.20
C PRO A 481 -4.60 10.63 24.83
N VAL A 482 -5.18 11.55 24.08
CA VAL A 482 -4.53 12.82 23.74
C VAL A 482 -4.68 13.79 24.90
N ILE A 483 -3.55 14.36 25.32
CA ILE A 483 -3.48 15.41 26.35
C ILE A 483 -3.50 16.79 25.68
N TYR A 484 -2.83 16.94 24.54
CA TYR A 484 -2.72 18.22 23.85
C TYR A 484 -2.52 18.07 22.34
N ARG A 485 -3.07 19.03 21.59
CA ARG A 485 -2.84 19.23 20.15
C ARG A 485 -2.67 20.71 19.85
N GLY A 486 -1.65 21.08 19.09
CA GLY A 486 -1.40 22.47 18.72
C GLY A 486 0.08 22.80 18.61
N PRO A 487 0.45 24.09 18.58
CA PRO A 487 1.85 24.50 18.58
C PRO A 487 2.63 23.93 19.77
N ARG A 488 3.88 23.50 19.55
CA ARG A 488 4.74 22.93 20.60
C ARG A 488 4.78 23.83 21.85
N PRO A 489 4.37 23.33 23.03
CA PRO A 489 4.48 24.07 24.27
C PRO A 489 5.93 24.37 24.65
N THR A 490 6.12 25.35 25.54
CA THR A 490 7.44 25.66 26.10
C THR A 490 7.95 24.51 26.96
N GLU A 491 9.26 24.44 27.17
CA GLU A 491 9.89 23.41 27.99
C GLU A 491 9.27 23.32 29.39
N ASN A 492 8.99 24.46 30.03
CA ASN A 492 8.37 24.50 31.36
C ASN A 492 6.98 23.87 31.37
N VAL A 493 6.15 24.16 30.37
CA VAL A 493 4.81 23.55 30.25
C VAL A 493 4.92 22.04 30.03
N LEU A 494 5.86 21.59 29.20
CA LEU A 494 6.10 20.15 28.99
C LEU A 494 6.53 19.43 30.28
N LYS A 495 7.33 20.10 31.14
CA LYS A 495 7.71 19.56 32.46
C LYS A 495 6.54 19.48 33.43
N GLU A 496 5.60 20.41 33.39
CA GLU A 496 4.39 20.38 34.22
C GLU A 496 3.40 19.32 33.73
N MET A 497 3.31 19.09 32.42
CA MET A 497 2.39 18.12 31.82
C MET A 497 2.60 16.67 32.30
N VAL A 498 3.80 16.30 32.75
CA VAL A 498 4.03 14.94 33.31
C VAL A 498 3.34 14.71 34.66
N GLN A 499 2.85 15.77 35.32
CA GLN A 499 2.05 15.70 36.54
C GLN A 499 0.55 15.61 36.25
N HIS A 500 0.15 15.58 34.97
CA HIS A 500 -1.25 15.44 34.58
C HIS A 500 -1.85 14.15 35.18
N PRO A 501 -3.10 14.17 35.68
CA PRO A 501 -3.75 12.97 36.18
C PRO A 501 -3.96 11.96 35.05
N SER A 502 -3.69 10.68 35.33
CA SER A 502 -3.96 9.60 34.38
C SER A 502 -5.45 9.36 34.22
N GLN A 503 -5.87 9.01 33.00
CA GLN A 503 -7.26 8.60 32.77
C GLN A 503 -7.57 7.21 33.37
N PHE A 504 -6.53 6.39 33.63
CA PHE A 504 -6.68 4.97 33.92
C PHE A 504 -6.56 4.59 35.40
N TYR A 505 -6.14 5.52 36.27
CA TYR A 505 -6.09 5.32 37.73
C TYR A 505 -6.07 6.64 38.51
N ASN A 506 -6.10 6.56 39.85
CA ASN A 506 -6.02 7.73 40.71
C ASN A 506 -4.56 8.10 41.01
N GLY A 507 -3.90 8.77 40.07
CA GLY A 507 -2.53 9.26 40.24
C GLY A 507 -1.99 9.95 38.98
N PRO A 508 -0.72 10.41 39.00
CA PRO A 508 -0.13 11.07 37.84
C PRO A 508 0.18 10.09 36.72
N ILE A 509 0.22 10.55 35.48
CA ILE A 509 0.72 9.75 34.35
C ILE A 509 2.19 9.33 34.54
N GLU A 510 2.65 8.31 33.81
CA GLU A 510 4.08 7.96 33.75
C GLU A 510 4.90 9.12 33.18
N GLY A 511 4.34 9.73 32.14
CA GLY A 511 4.96 10.77 31.36
C GLY A 511 4.14 11.07 30.13
N ILE A 512 4.72 11.86 29.24
CA ILE A 512 4.11 12.24 27.96
C ILE A 512 4.94 11.73 26.79
N TYR A 513 4.24 11.37 25.73
CA TYR A 513 4.82 11.08 24.42
C TYR A 513 4.44 12.22 23.48
N VAL A 514 5.46 12.87 22.90
CA VAL A 514 5.32 14.08 22.08
C VAL A 514 5.70 13.72 20.65
N LYS A 515 4.80 13.99 19.71
CA LYS A 515 5.01 13.81 18.27
C LYS A 515 4.87 15.14 17.56
N GLU A 516 5.87 15.52 16.76
CA GLU A 516 5.76 16.62 15.79
C GLU A 516 5.21 16.04 14.48
N GLU A 517 4.12 16.61 13.99
CA GLU A 517 3.36 16.05 12.86
C GLU A 517 3.28 17.07 11.72
N GLN A 518 3.55 16.62 10.49
CA GLN A 518 3.52 17.44 9.29
C GLN A 518 3.15 16.58 8.07
N GLY A 519 2.19 17.05 7.27
CA GLY A 519 1.87 16.44 5.98
C GLY A 519 1.42 14.99 6.05
N GLY A 520 0.64 14.61 7.08
CA GLY A 520 0.15 13.23 7.21
C GLY A 520 1.09 12.28 7.97
N GLN A 521 2.23 12.76 8.48
CA GLN A 521 3.29 11.93 9.04
C GLN A 521 3.89 12.52 10.32
N VAL A 522 4.47 11.66 11.16
CA VAL A 522 5.29 12.07 12.30
C VAL A 522 6.73 12.31 11.82
N VAL A 523 7.20 13.54 11.96
CA VAL A 523 8.55 13.95 11.52
C VAL A 523 9.57 13.90 12.65
N ASN A 524 9.12 14.03 13.89
CA ASN A 524 9.96 13.93 15.08
C ASN A 524 9.13 13.40 16.26
N ARG A 525 9.79 12.73 17.21
CA ARG A 525 9.11 12.18 18.38
C ARG A 525 10.05 12.02 19.56
N GLY A 526 9.51 12.15 20.77
CA GLY A 526 10.25 11.92 21.99
C GLY A 526 9.35 11.73 23.19
N LYS A 527 9.96 11.36 24.32
CA LYS A 527 9.25 11.14 25.59
C LYS A 527 9.77 12.07 26.67
N ILE A 528 8.93 12.37 27.64
CA ILE A 528 9.32 13.00 28.91
C ILE A 528 8.66 12.18 30.01
N VAL A 529 9.47 11.67 30.92
CA VAL A 529 9.02 10.79 32.02
C VAL A 529 9.22 11.55 33.32
N ARG A 530 8.25 11.46 34.24
CA ARG A 530 8.33 12.16 35.53
C ARG A 530 9.51 11.66 36.37
N SER A 531 10.07 12.54 37.19
CA SER A 531 11.32 12.30 37.94
C SER A 531 11.20 11.23 39.02
N ASP A 532 10.03 11.07 39.64
CA ASP A 532 9.72 10.10 40.68
C ASP A 532 9.32 8.73 40.13
N PHE A 533 9.16 8.61 38.80
CA PHE A 533 8.92 7.32 38.17
C PHE A 533 10.23 6.54 38.04
N THR A 534 10.30 5.43 38.76
CA THR A 534 11.38 4.46 38.62
C THR A 534 10.89 3.30 37.78
N ALA A 535 11.42 3.15 36.57
CA ALA A 535 11.13 2.01 35.71
C ALA A 535 11.73 0.74 36.33
N GLY A 536 10.92 0.00 37.08
CA GLY A 536 11.33 -1.23 37.75
C GLY A 536 12.25 -1.00 38.95
N ILE A 537 11.72 -1.16 40.15
CA ILE A 537 12.53 -1.48 41.33
C ILE A 537 13.21 -2.84 41.06
N THR A 538 14.49 -2.76 40.67
CA THR A 538 15.67 -3.58 41.01
C THR A 538 15.61 -5.07 41.39
N GLU A 539 14.47 -5.72 41.65
CA GLU A 539 14.39 -7.18 41.84
C GLU A 539 13.07 -7.75 41.29
N HIS A 540 13.16 -8.52 40.20
CA HIS A 540 12.27 -9.66 39.94
C HIS A 540 10.74 -9.45 39.79
N TRP A 541 10.27 -8.62 38.87
CA TRP A 541 8.88 -8.79 38.37
C TRP A 541 8.70 -10.12 37.62
N ASP A 542 9.77 -10.65 37.02
CA ASP A 542 9.81 -11.93 36.30
C ASP A 542 9.85 -13.16 37.24
N LYS A 543 10.07 -12.99 38.55
CA LYS A 543 10.08 -14.10 39.54
C LYS A 543 8.99 -14.04 40.61
N GLY A 544 8.14 -13.01 40.61
CA GLY A 544 6.96 -12.90 41.48
C GLY A 544 5.67 -13.37 40.79
N PRO A 545 4.58 -13.62 41.53
CA PRO A 545 3.27 -13.88 40.92
C PRO A 545 2.81 -12.66 40.12
N LEU A 546 2.36 -12.89 38.88
CA LEU A 546 1.89 -11.84 37.97
C LEU A 546 0.72 -11.05 38.59
N ARG A 547 0.95 -9.77 38.89
CA ARG A 547 -0.12 -8.84 39.27
C ARG A 547 -0.80 -8.32 38.01
N LYS A 548 -2.14 -8.32 37.98
CA LYS A 548 -2.93 -7.84 36.84
C LYS A 548 -3.45 -6.42 37.08
N ASN A 549 -3.53 -5.62 36.02
CA ASN A 549 -4.25 -4.35 36.04
C ASN A 549 -5.78 -4.56 36.05
N GLY A 550 -6.51 -3.52 36.44
CA GLY A 550 -7.97 -3.46 36.41
C GLY A 550 -8.48 -2.89 35.09
N PHE A 551 -9.51 -3.54 34.53
CA PHE A 551 -10.20 -3.14 33.31
C PHE A 551 -11.62 -2.69 33.64
N LEU A 552 -12.15 -1.75 32.86
CA LEU A 552 -13.56 -1.41 32.91
C LEU A 552 -14.36 -2.61 32.36
N LEU A 553 -15.40 -3.03 33.09
CA LEU A 553 -16.31 -4.08 32.62
C LEU A 553 -17.01 -3.60 31.36
N THR A 554 -16.81 -4.30 30.25
CA THR A 554 -17.65 -4.17 29.06
C THR A 554 -18.93 -4.95 29.31
N ASN A 555 -20.09 -4.41 28.92
CA ASN A 555 -21.42 -4.99 29.18
C ASN A 555 -21.64 -6.40 28.57
N ASP A 556 -20.68 -6.94 27.82
CA ASP A 556 -20.78 -8.23 27.12
C ASP A 556 -20.19 -9.43 27.89
N GLU A 557 -19.70 -9.25 29.13
CA GLU A 557 -19.19 -10.35 29.98
C GLU A 557 -20.16 -10.78 31.10
N VAL A 558 -21.44 -10.39 31.01
CA VAL A 558 -22.52 -10.87 31.90
C VAL A 558 -23.59 -11.57 31.08
N GLU A 559 -23.26 -12.76 30.55
CA GLU A 559 -24.25 -13.82 30.26
C GLU A 559 -23.61 -15.21 30.31
#